data_AF-A0A520H2Y9-F1
#
_entry.id   AF-A0A520H2Y9-F1
#
_cell.length_a   1.000
_cell.length_b   1.000
_cell.length_c   1.000
_cell.angle_alpha   90.00
_cell.angle_beta   90.00
_cell.angle_gamma   90.00
#
_symmetry.space_group_name_H-M   'P 1'
#
loop_
_entity.id
_entity.type
_entity.pdbx_description
1 polymer ?
#
loop_
_entity_poly.entity_id
_entity_poly.type
_entity_poly.pdbx_seq_one_letter_code
_entity_poly.pdbx_strand_id
1 'polypeptide(L)'
;MDKLIYLVPVMGILGLLYTLVKFNWVSKQDAGSDRMKEISTYIADGAMAFLKAEWKVLGYFVVVVAILLAVMANANPHSHWSIAVAFIIGAVLSALAGFIGMKAATKANVRTAQAARTSLSKALNVSFTGGAVMGVGVAGLAVFGLGGLYIVLKHFFAPDAAVNSEEMVRTIEVLTGFSLGAESIALF
;
A
#
# COMPACT_ATOMS: atom_id res chain seq x y z
N MET A 1 -27.59 8.73 4.52
CA MET A 1 -26.21 8.84 3.97
C MET A 1 -25.23 7.89 4.67
N ASP A 2 -25.63 7.18 5.74
CA ASP A 2 -24.76 6.36 6.58
C ASP A 2 -24.19 5.09 5.93
N LYS A 3 -24.79 4.62 4.83
CA LYS A 3 -24.30 3.42 4.12
C LYS A 3 -23.21 3.73 3.09
N LEU A 4 -23.03 5.00 2.70
CA LEU A 4 -22.06 5.39 1.67
C LEU A 4 -20.61 5.21 2.13
N ILE A 5 -20.33 5.34 3.43
CA ILE A 5 -18.97 5.18 3.97
C ILE A 5 -18.43 3.76 3.74
N TYR A 6 -19.30 2.74 3.72
CA TYR A 6 -18.91 1.36 3.45
C TYR A 6 -18.55 1.11 1.98
N LEU A 7 -19.01 1.98 1.05
CA LEU A 7 -18.62 1.87 -0.35
C LEU A 7 -17.13 2.18 -0.54
N VAL A 8 -16.53 3.02 0.30
CA VAL A 8 -15.12 3.41 0.19
C VAL A 8 -14.19 2.19 0.27
N PRO A 9 -14.17 1.39 1.35
CA PRO A 9 -13.31 0.21 1.41
C PRO A 9 -13.70 -0.86 0.37
N VAL A 10 -14.98 -0.96 0.00
CA VAL A 10 -15.42 -1.86 -1.08
C VAL A 10 -14.78 -1.50 -2.42
N MET A 11 -14.71 -0.21 -2.76
CA MET A 11 -14.01 0.26 -3.97
C MET A 11 -12.51 -0.03 -3.91
N GLY A 12 -11.90 0.07 -2.72
CA GLY A 12 -10.52 -0.36 -2.48
C GLY A 12 -10.33 -1.85 -2.79
N ILE A 13 -11.21 -2.72 -2.30
CA ILE A 13 -11.19 -4.17 -2.58
C ILE A 13 -11.34 -4.45 -4.07
N LEU A 14 -12.25 -3.77 -4.77
CA LEU A 14 -12.41 -3.92 -6.23
C LEU A 14 -11.11 -3.54 -6.98
N GLY A 15 -10.43 -2.47 -6.55
CA GLY A 15 -9.12 -2.10 -7.06
C GLY A 15 -8.06 -3.19 -6.81
N LEU A 16 -8.03 -3.79 -5.61
CA LEU A 16 -7.10 -4.88 -5.29
C LEU A 16 -7.37 -6.15 -6.11
N LEU A 17 -8.64 -6.47 -6.36
CA LEU A 17 -9.02 -7.59 -7.24
C LEU A 17 -8.55 -7.34 -8.67
N TYR A 18 -8.74 -6.12 -9.19
CA TYR A 18 -8.21 -5.74 -10.50
C TYR A 18 -6.69 -5.88 -10.56
N THR A 19 -5.99 -5.38 -9.54
CA THR A 19 -4.53 -5.51 -9.39
C THR A 19 -4.08 -6.97 -9.43
N LEU A 20 -4.77 -7.86 -8.70
CA LEU A 20 -4.47 -9.29 -8.70
C LEU A 20 -4.66 -9.93 -10.09
N VAL A 21 -5.76 -9.60 -10.78
CA VAL A 21 -6.03 -10.07 -12.13
C VAL A 21 -4.94 -9.63 -13.10
N LYS A 22 -4.55 -8.34 -13.06
CA LYS A 22 -3.49 -7.80 -13.92
C LYS A 22 -2.12 -8.38 -13.59
N PHE A 23 -1.78 -8.56 -12.31
CA PHE A 23 -0.54 -9.22 -11.90
C PHE A 23 -0.44 -10.65 -12.42
N ASN A 24 -1.54 -11.40 -12.34
CA ASN A 24 -1.61 -12.77 -12.87
C ASN A 24 -1.53 -12.79 -14.40
N TRP A 25 -2.18 -11.84 -15.07
CA TRP A 25 -2.09 -11.71 -16.52
C TRP A 25 -0.66 -11.41 -16.98
N VAL A 26 0.05 -10.48 -16.31
CA VAL A 26 1.47 -10.21 -16.58
C VAL A 26 2.29 -11.47 -16.31
N SER A 27 2.11 -12.13 -15.17
CA SER A 27 2.87 -13.33 -14.82
C SER A 27 2.77 -14.47 -15.85
N LYS A 28 1.64 -14.54 -16.57
CA LYS A 28 1.38 -15.54 -17.63
C LYS A 28 2.03 -15.21 -18.98
N GLN A 29 2.55 -14.00 -19.18
CA GLN A 29 3.24 -13.67 -20.43
C GLN A 29 4.58 -14.41 -20.52
N ASP A 30 5.03 -14.65 -21.75
CA ASP A 30 6.27 -15.35 -22.04
C ASP A 30 7.49 -14.58 -21.48
N ALA A 31 8.30 -15.27 -20.68
CA ALA A 31 9.52 -14.73 -20.09
C ALA A 31 10.74 -14.85 -21.03
N GLY A 32 10.56 -15.41 -22.23
CA GLY A 32 11.58 -15.49 -23.26
C GLY A 32 12.56 -16.64 -23.05
N SER A 33 13.80 -16.43 -23.50
CA SER A 33 14.85 -17.46 -23.47
C SER A 33 15.32 -17.76 -22.06
N ASP A 34 16.03 -18.87 -21.88
CA ASP A 34 16.55 -19.25 -20.56
C ASP A 34 17.56 -18.22 -20.03
N ARG A 35 18.36 -17.61 -20.93
CA ARG A 35 19.24 -16.50 -20.55
C ARG A 35 18.48 -15.28 -20.05
N MET A 36 17.31 -14.97 -20.62
CA MET A 36 16.47 -13.87 -20.15
C MET A 36 15.87 -14.16 -18.76
N LYS A 37 15.39 -15.39 -18.55
CA LYS A 37 14.87 -15.85 -17.24
C LYS A 37 15.94 -15.83 -16.16
N GLU A 38 17.16 -16.26 -16.49
CA GLU A 38 18.30 -16.25 -15.57
C GLU A 38 18.60 -14.82 -15.07
N ILE A 39 18.76 -13.87 -16.00
CA ILE A 39 19.01 -12.46 -15.66
C ILE A 39 17.85 -11.87 -14.85
N SER A 40 16.60 -12.14 -15.25
CA SER A 40 15.41 -11.67 -14.53
C SER A 40 15.37 -12.19 -13.08
N THR A 41 15.82 -13.42 -12.87
CA THR A 41 15.89 -14.03 -11.53
C THR A 41 16.91 -13.31 -10.66
N TYR A 42 18.12 -13.03 -11.15
CA TYR A 42 19.12 -12.25 -10.40
C TYR A 42 18.62 -10.84 -10.04
N ILE A 43 17.89 -10.18 -10.95
CA ILE A 43 17.28 -8.88 -10.68
C ILE A 43 16.21 -9.01 -9.58
N ALA A 44 15.34 -10.01 -9.67
CA ALA A 44 14.29 -10.24 -8.69
C ALA A 44 14.86 -10.55 -7.30
N ASP A 45 15.87 -11.42 -7.22
CA ASP A 45 16.52 -11.80 -5.97
C ASP A 45 17.24 -10.60 -5.33
N GLY A 46 17.98 -9.82 -6.13
CA GLY A 46 18.64 -8.60 -5.65
C GLY A 46 17.64 -7.56 -5.14
N ALA A 47 16.53 -7.36 -5.86
CA ALA A 47 15.48 -6.43 -5.46
C ALA A 47 14.78 -6.87 -4.16
N MET A 48 14.48 -8.16 -4.01
CA MET A 48 13.88 -8.70 -2.78
C MET A 48 14.88 -8.66 -1.60
N ALA A 49 16.17 -8.87 -1.84
CA ALA A 49 17.21 -8.74 -0.83
C ALA A 49 17.32 -7.28 -0.34
N PHE A 50 17.27 -6.32 -1.26
CA PHE A 50 17.25 -4.89 -0.93
C PHE A 50 16.02 -4.53 -0.07
N LEU A 51 14.80 -4.88 -0.49
CA LEU A 51 13.58 -4.61 0.30
C LEU A 51 13.66 -5.21 1.70
N LYS A 52 14.18 -6.43 1.83
CA LYS A 52 14.30 -7.08 3.14
C LYS A 52 15.28 -6.33 4.05
N ALA A 53 16.38 -5.81 3.51
CA ALA A 53 17.34 -5.01 4.25
C ALA A 53 16.74 -3.66 4.66
N GLU A 54 16.09 -2.98 3.72
CA GLU A 54 15.39 -1.71 3.93
C GLU A 54 14.31 -1.83 5.00
N TRP A 55 13.40 -2.80 4.89
CA TRP A 55 12.34 -3.03 5.87
C TRP A 55 12.83 -3.37 7.26
N LYS A 56 14.00 -4.01 7.37
CA LYS A 56 14.62 -4.24 8.69
C LYS A 56 14.95 -2.90 9.35
N VAL A 57 15.55 -1.98 8.61
CA VAL A 57 15.90 -0.64 9.12
C VAL A 57 14.64 0.18 9.40
N LEU A 58 13.70 0.20 8.47
CA LEU A 58 12.42 0.91 8.63
C LEU A 58 11.58 0.36 9.77
N GLY A 59 11.67 -0.93 10.07
CA GLY A 59 11.00 -1.54 11.23
C GLY A 59 11.43 -0.90 12.55
N TYR A 60 12.73 -0.62 12.74
CA TYR A 60 13.19 0.10 13.93
C TYR A 60 12.66 1.53 13.98
N PHE A 61 12.69 2.23 12.84
CA PHE A 61 12.16 3.59 12.73
C PHE A 61 10.66 3.64 13.07
N VAL A 62 9.85 2.75 12.50
CA VAL A 62 8.41 2.65 12.76
C VAL A 62 8.12 2.42 14.24
N VAL A 63 8.86 1.54 14.91
CA VAL A 63 8.67 1.28 16.35
C VAL A 63 8.97 2.53 17.17
N VAL A 64 10.08 3.21 16.91
CA VAL A 64 10.45 4.43 17.65
C VAL A 64 9.41 5.54 17.45
N VAL A 65 9.02 5.80 16.20
CA VAL A 65 8.02 6.84 15.89
C VAL A 65 6.65 6.48 16.46
N ALA A 66 6.23 5.21 16.41
CA ALA A 66 4.98 4.78 17.00
C ALA A 66 4.93 5.03 18.53
N ILE A 67 6.03 4.77 19.24
CA ILE A 67 6.12 5.05 20.69
C ILE A 67 6.02 6.56 20.94
N LEU A 68 6.76 7.38 20.17
CA LEU A 68 6.70 8.84 20.30
C LEU A 68 5.30 9.38 20.05
N LEU A 69 4.64 8.92 18.98
CA LEU A 69 3.27 9.30 18.65
C LEU A 69 2.29 8.89 19.75
N ALA A 70 2.43 7.68 20.32
CA ALA A 70 1.57 7.22 21.42
C ALA A 70 1.70 8.12 22.66
N VAL A 71 2.93 8.47 23.06
CA VAL A 71 3.19 9.33 24.22
C VAL A 71 2.70 10.76 23.99
N MET A 72 3.03 11.35 22.83
CA MET A 72 2.63 12.72 22.51
C MET A 72 1.11 12.86 22.35
N ALA A 73 0.45 11.90 21.72
CA ALA A 73 -1.00 11.93 21.54
C ALA A 73 -1.76 11.71 22.84
N ASN A 74 -1.23 10.90 23.76
CA ASN A 74 -1.86 10.72 25.07
C ASN A 74 -1.79 12.00 25.94
N ALA A 75 -0.83 12.89 25.67
CA ALA A 75 -0.74 14.20 26.32
C ALA A 75 -1.65 15.28 25.69
N ASN A 76 -2.21 15.03 24.50
CA ASN A 76 -3.09 15.96 23.80
C ASN A 76 -4.58 15.65 24.13
N PRO A 77 -5.37 16.62 24.64
CA PRO A 77 -6.79 16.42 24.97
C PRO A 77 -7.65 15.94 23.80
N HIS A 78 -7.32 16.33 22.56
CA HIS A 78 -8.08 15.98 21.37
C HIS A 78 -7.61 14.71 20.68
N SER A 79 -6.47 14.15 21.10
CA SER A 79 -5.91 12.94 20.49
C SER A 79 -6.06 11.71 21.38
N HIS A 80 -5.57 10.57 20.90
CA HIS A 80 -5.55 9.30 21.63
C HIS A 80 -4.35 8.47 21.19
N TRP A 81 -3.79 7.66 22.09
CA TRP A 81 -2.61 6.83 21.83
C TRP A 81 -2.77 5.88 20.62
N SER A 82 -4.01 5.57 20.24
CA SER A 82 -4.33 4.77 19.05
C SER A 82 -3.86 5.39 17.73
N ILE A 83 -3.42 6.65 17.70
CA ILE A 83 -2.73 7.21 16.54
C ILE A 83 -1.49 6.39 16.15
N ALA A 84 -0.81 5.79 17.14
CA ALA A 84 0.33 4.91 16.90
C ALA A 84 -0.09 3.61 16.20
N VAL A 85 -1.29 3.10 16.51
CA VAL A 85 -1.86 1.94 15.82
C VAL A 85 -2.23 2.30 14.38
N ALA A 86 -2.88 3.46 14.17
CA ALA A 86 -3.16 3.97 12.84
C ALA A 86 -1.87 4.13 12.00
N PHE A 87 -0.82 4.67 12.62
CA PHE A 87 0.52 4.79 12.02
C PHE A 87 1.12 3.45 11.61
N ILE A 88 1.12 2.46 12.50
CA ILE A 88 1.64 1.12 12.17
C ILE A 88 0.84 0.49 11.02
N ILE A 89 -0.49 0.63 11.02
CA ILE A 89 -1.33 0.11 9.93
C ILE A 89 -0.96 0.79 8.60
N GLY A 90 -0.83 2.12 8.59
CA GLY A 90 -0.41 2.88 7.40
C GLY A 90 0.96 2.44 6.89
N ALA A 91 1.94 2.30 7.78
CA ALA A 91 3.29 1.84 7.45
C ALA A 91 3.28 0.43 6.85
N VAL A 92 2.54 -0.51 7.46
CA VAL A 92 2.44 -1.89 6.96
C VAL A 92 1.79 -1.94 5.58
N LEU A 93 0.71 -1.17 5.35
CA LEU A 93 0.06 -1.13 4.04
C LEU A 93 0.94 -0.50 2.96
N SER A 94 1.71 0.54 3.31
CA SER A 94 2.67 1.16 2.40
C SER A 94 3.81 0.20 2.03
N ALA A 95 4.38 -0.51 3.02
CA ALA A 95 5.38 -1.55 2.77
C ALA A 95 4.81 -2.68 1.89
N LEU A 96 3.59 -3.14 2.16
CA LEU A 96 2.90 -4.13 1.34
C LEU A 96 2.72 -3.65 -0.11
N ALA A 97 2.35 -2.38 -0.30
CA ALA A 97 2.20 -1.79 -1.62
C ALA A 97 3.54 -1.80 -2.40
N GLY A 98 4.63 -1.39 -1.74
CA GLY A 98 5.99 -1.43 -2.30
C GLY A 98 6.41 -2.85 -2.72
N PHE A 99 6.11 -3.85 -1.89
CA PHE A 99 6.41 -5.25 -2.21
C PHE A 99 5.64 -5.79 -3.42
N ILE A 100 4.33 -5.53 -3.47
CA ILE A 100 3.49 -5.92 -4.60
C ILE A 100 3.99 -5.25 -5.88
N GLY A 101 4.27 -3.94 -5.82
CA GLY A 101 4.82 -3.17 -6.93
C GLY A 101 6.15 -3.74 -7.42
N MET A 102 7.09 -4.02 -6.51
CA MET A 102 8.39 -4.55 -6.88
C MET A 102 8.30 -5.97 -7.48
N LYS A 103 7.46 -6.84 -6.93
CA LYS A 103 7.20 -8.16 -7.54
C LYS A 103 6.56 -8.06 -8.92
N ALA A 104 5.68 -7.09 -9.14
CA ALA A 104 5.07 -6.87 -10.44
C ALA A 104 6.10 -6.35 -11.45
N ALA A 105 6.91 -5.36 -11.06
CA ALA A 105 7.93 -4.75 -11.91
C ALA A 105 9.02 -5.76 -12.33
N THR A 106 9.54 -6.52 -11.37
CA THR A 106 10.58 -7.54 -11.61
C THR A 106 10.09 -8.72 -12.46
N LYS A 107 8.78 -8.99 -12.51
CA LYS A 107 8.20 -9.93 -13.46
C LYS A 107 7.93 -9.32 -14.83
N ALA A 108 7.46 -8.06 -14.87
CA ALA A 108 7.06 -7.38 -16.09
C ALA A 108 8.26 -7.04 -16.99
N ASN A 109 9.44 -6.78 -16.42
CA ASN A 109 10.63 -6.36 -17.17
C ASN A 109 11.01 -7.35 -18.30
N VAL A 110 11.18 -8.63 -17.99
CA VAL A 110 11.65 -9.67 -18.91
C VAL A 110 10.60 -9.99 -19.97
N ARG A 111 9.33 -9.95 -19.58
CA ARG A 111 8.17 -10.17 -20.44
C ARG A 111 7.97 -9.01 -21.41
N THR A 112 8.25 -7.79 -20.97
CA THR A 112 8.27 -6.60 -21.83
C THR A 112 9.38 -6.73 -22.87
N ALA A 113 10.59 -7.10 -22.46
CA ALA A 113 11.72 -7.31 -23.36
C ALA A 113 11.43 -8.41 -24.40
N GLN A 114 10.82 -9.53 -23.98
CA GLN A 114 10.44 -10.61 -24.89
C GLN A 114 9.35 -10.15 -25.88
N ALA A 115 8.32 -9.44 -25.40
CA ALA A 115 7.27 -8.91 -26.25
C ALA A 115 7.81 -7.92 -27.30
N ALA A 116 8.82 -7.10 -26.92
CA ALA A 116 9.45 -6.12 -27.81
C ALA A 116 10.14 -6.74 -29.02
N ARG A 117 10.56 -8.01 -28.94
CA ARG A 117 11.13 -8.75 -30.09
C ARG A 117 10.11 -8.99 -31.21
N THR A 118 8.82 -8.90 -30.91
CA THR A 118 7.73 -9.16 -31.87
C THR A 118 6.93 -7.91 -32.20
N SER A 119 6.68 -7.02 -31.22
CA SER A 119 5.89 -5.82 -31.43
C SER A 119 6.08 -4.82 -30.29
N LEU A 120 6.28 -3.55 -30.66
CA LEU A 120 6.29 -2.44 -29.71
C LEU A 120 4.95 -2.29 -28.96
N SER A 121 3.83 -2.46 -29.66
CA SER A 121 2.49 -2.36 -29.06
C SER A 121 2.28 -3.44 -27.98
N LYS A 122 2.75 -4.67 -28.24
CA LYS A 122 2.70 -5.75 -27.24
C LYS A 122 3.59 -5.44 -26.04
N ALA A 123 4.81 -4.95 -26.27
CA ALA A 123 5.71 -4.55 -25.20
C ALA A 123 5.09 -3.46 -24.32
N LEU A 124 4.52 -2.42 -24.93
CA LEU A 124 3.84 -1.35 -24.22
C LEU A 124 2.65 -1.86 -23.40
N ASN A 125 1.86 -2.79 -23.94
CA ASN A 125 0.74 -3.37 -23.20
C ASN A 125 1.23 -4.13 -21.94
N VAL A 126 2.31 -4.91 -22.05
CA VAL A 126 2.90 -5.61 -20.91
C VAL A 126 3.49 -4.65 -19.89
N SER A 127 4.27 -3.65 -20.32
CA SER A 127 4.89 -2.68 -19.40
C SER A 127 3.86 -1.79 -18.71
N PHE A 128 2.88 -1.28 -19.46
CA PHE A 128 1.79 -0.48 -18.92
C PHE A 128 0.93 -1.27 -17.94
N THR A 129 0.58 -2.52 -18.29
CA THR A 129 -0.18 -3.38 -17.38
C THR A 129 0.62 -3.74 -16.13
N GLY A 130 1.94 -3.95 -16.25
CA GLY A 130 2.84 -4.12 -15.11
C GLY A 130 2.85 -2.89 -14.19
N GLY A 131 2.93 -1.69 -14.75
CA GLY A 131 2.83 -0.44 -14.00
C GLY A 131 1.46 -0.21 -13.36
N ALA A 132 0.38 -0.60 -14.05
CA ALA A 132 -0.98 -0.50 -13.52
C ALA A 132 -1.21 -1.34 -12.26
N VAL A 133 -0.50 -2.47 -12.10
CA VAL A 133 -0.53 -3.28 -10.87
C VAL A 133 0.01 -2.47 -9.69
N MET A 134 1.08 -1.70 -9.87
CA MET A 134 1.60 -0.82 -8.82
C MET A 134 0.63 0.33 -8.55
N GLY A 135 0.19 1.06 -9.57
CA GLY A 135 -0.68 2.23 -9.40
C GLY A 135 -2.03 1.90 -8.76
N VAL A 136 -2.76 0.93 -9.32
CA VAL A 136 -4.07 0.52 -8.79
C VAL A 136 -3.92 -0.25 -7.47
N GLY A 137 -2.81 -0.99 -7.29
CA GLY A 137 -2.52 -1.69 -6.04
C GLY A 137 -2.33 -0.74 -4.86
N VAL A 138 -1.50 0.30 -5.04
CA VAL A 138 -1.26 1.35 -4.03
C VAL A 138 -2.56 2.08 -3.70
N ALA A 139 -3.28 2.55 -4.72
CA ALA A 139 -4.55 3.25 -4.52
C ALA A 139 -5.59 2.35 -3.82
N GLY A 140 -5.68 1.08 -4.21
CA GLY A 140 -6.58 0.10 -3.60
C GLY A 140 -6.27 -0.14 -2.12
N LEU A 141 -5.00 -0.33 -1.76
CA LEU A 141 -4.57 -0.51 -0.38
C LEU A 141 -4.83 0.74 0.47
N ALA A 142 -4.56 1.93 -0.07
CA ALA A 142 -4.79 3.19 0.62
C ALA A 142 -6.28 3.44 0.88
N VAL A 143 -7.14 3.26 -0.14
CA VAL A 143 -8.59 3.46 -0.03
C VAL A 143 -9.22 2.42 0.90
N PHE A 144 -8.80 1.15 0.79
CA PHE A 144 -9.25 0.10 1.70
C PHE A 144 -8.82 0.35 3.14
N GLY A 145 -7.54 0.65 3.35
CA GLY A 145 -6.94 0.87 4.67
C GLY A 145 -7.52 2.09 5.37
N LEU A 146 -7.47 3.26 4.72
CA LEU A 146 -7.98 4.51 5.28
C LEU A 146 -9.49 4.44 5.52
N GLY A 147 -10.25 3.94 4.54
CA GLY A 147 -11.70 3.84 4.64
C GLY A 147 -12.14 2.84 5.71
N GLY A 148 -11.50 1.67 5.79
CA GLY A 148 -11.75 0.66 6.81
C GLY A 148 -11.39 1.16 8.21
N LEU A 149 -10.22 1.78 8.35
CA LEU A 149 -9.76 2.33 9.62
C LEU A 149 -10.66 3.47 10.09
N TYR A 150 -11.09 4.37 9.20
CA TYR A 150 -12.06 5.41 9.54
C TYR A 150 -13.37 4.83 10.11
N ILE A 151 -13.92 3.77 9.51
CA ILE A 151 -15.15 3.14 10.02
C ILE A 151 -14.95 2.57 11.42
N VAL A 152 -13.82 1.90 11.66
CA VAL A 152 -13.48 1.34 12.98
C VAL A 152 -13.31 2.45 14.02
N LEU A 153 -12.54 3.50 13.70
CA LEU A 153 -12.29 4.61 14.61
C LEU A 153 -13.56 5.41 14.89
N LYS A 154 -14.39 5.66 13.87
CA LYS A 154 -15.69 6.32 14.03
C LYS A 154 -16.58 5.53 14.99
N HIS A 155 -16.65 4.20 14.84
CA HIS A 155 -17.46 3.38 15.74
C HIS A 155 -16.95 3.41 17.20
N PHE A 156 -15.64 3.53 17.39
CA PHE A 156 -15.02 3.54 18.71
C PHE A 156 -15.12 4.89 19.43
N PHE A 157 -14.89 6.00 18.72
CA PHE A 157 -14.84 7.34 19.32
C PHE A 157 -16.12 8.15 19.11
N ALA A 158 -16.82 7.99 17.98
CA ALA A 158 -17.91 8.84 17.55
C ALA A 158 -19.10 8.06 16.93
N PRO A 159 -19.68 7.06 17.64
CA PRO A 159 -20.71 6.18 17.06
C PRO A 159 -21.96 6.94 16.59
N ASP A 160 -22.46 7.86 17.43
CA ASP A 160 -23.66 8.67 17.17
C ASP A 160 -23.37 10.18 17.20
N ALA A 161 -22.09 10.55 17.16
CA ALA A 161 -21.67 11.94 17.30
C ALA A 161 -21.92 12.73 16.00
N ALA A 162 -22.29 14.00 16.14
CA ALA A 162 -22.46 14.90 15.00
C ALA A 162 -21.12 15.12 14.28
N VAL A 163 -21.16 15.45 12.99
CA VAL A 163 -19.95 15.67 12.17
C VAL A 163 -19.03 16.77 12.75
N ASN A 164 -19.61 17.73 13.47
CA ASN A 164 -18.88 18.86 14.07
C ASN A 164 -18.55 18.64 15.56
N SER A 165 -18.64 17.41 16.07
CA SER A 165 -18.38 17.13 17.48
C SER A 165 -16.89 16.94 17.78
N GLU A 166 -16.50 17.11 19.05
CA GLU A 166 -15.11 16.90 19.49
C GLU A 166 -14.66 15.45 19.30
N GLU A 167 -15.58 14.49 19.40
CA GLU A 167 -15.30 13.07 19.15
C GLU A 167 -14.95 12.80 17.69
N MET A 168 -15.58 13.51 16.75
CA MET A 168 -15.23 13.42 15.33
C MET A 168 -13.87 14.04 15.06
N VAL A 169 -13.54 15.16 15.71
CA VAL A 169 -12.20 15.76 15.65
C VAL A 169 -11.15 14.76 16.13
N ARG A 170 -11.36 14.11 17.28
CA ARG A 170 -10.48 13.06 17.79
C ARG A 170 -10.34 11.88 16.81
N THR A 171 -11.45 11.45 16.21
CA THR A 171 -11.46 10.36 15.21
C THR A 171 -10.55 10.70 14.02
N ILE A 172 -10.67 11.91 13.48
CA ILE A 172 -9.89 12.37 12.34
C ILE A 172 -8.42 12.55 12.74
N GLU A 173 -8.15 13.10 13.93
CA GLU A 173 -6.80 13.31 14.43
C GLU A 173 -6.06 11.97 14.60
N VAL A 174 -6.71 10.96 15.18
CA VAL A 174 -6.15 9.59 15.24
C VAL A 174 -5.95 9.01 13.85
N LEU A 175 -6.87 9.26 12.91
CA LEU A 175 -6.77 8.78 11.53
C LEU A 175 -5.55 9.37 10.80
N THR A 176 -5.12 10.59 11.13
CA THR A 176 -3.91 11.19 10.52
C THR A 176 -2.65 10.35 10.72
N GLY A 177 -2.60 9.55 11.79
CA GLY A 177 -1.54 8.58 12.03
C GLY A 177 -1.34 7.65 10.83
N PHE A 178 -2.43 7.20 10.19
CA PHE A 178 -2.38 6.36 8.99
C PHE A 178 -1.57 7.00 7.85
N SER A 179 -1.87 8.26 7.54
CA SER A 179 -1.17 9.00 6.48
C SER A 179 0.30 9.18 6.83
N LEU A 180 0.61 9.56 8.07
CA LEU A 180 1.99 9.69 8.55
C LEU A 180 2.77 8.38 8.43
N GLY A 181 2.14 7.25 8.77
CA GLY A 181 2.76 5.93 8.65
C GLY A 181 3.00 5.51 7.20
N ALA A 182 2.01 5.76 6.34
CA ALA A 182 2.12 5.43 4.92
C ALA A 182 3.22 6.23 4.22
N GLU A 183 3.28 7.54 4.48
CA GLU A 183 4.29 8.45 3.95
C GLU A 183 5.68 8.16 4.52
N SER A 184 5.77 7.78 5.79
CA SER A 184 7.04 7.42 6.43
C SER A 184 7.76 6.30 5.70
N ILE A 185 7.04 5.28 5.22
CA ILE A 185 7.64 4.20 4.43
C ILE A 185 7.93 4.66 3.00
N ALA A 186 7.09 5.51 2.42
CA ALA A 186 7.27 6.00 1.05
C ALA A 186 8.43 6.99 0.89
N LEU A 187 8.86 7.63 1.98
CA LEU A 187 9.99 8.57 2.01
C LEU A 187 11.34 7.88 1.80
N PHE A 188 11.46 6.63 2.23
CA PHE A 188 12.68 5.83 2.14
C PHE A 188 12.61 4.90 0.93
#